data_AF-A0AAN6ND22-F1
#
_entry.id   AF-A0AAN6ND22-F1
#
_cell.length_a   1.000
_cell.length_b   1.000
_cell.length_c   1.000
_cell.angle_alpha   90.00
_cell.angle_beta   90.00
_cell.angle_gamma   90.00
#
_symmetry.space_group_name_H-M   'P 1'
#
loop_
_entity.id
_entity.type
_entity.pdbx_description
1 polymer ?
#
loop_
_entity_poly.entity_id
_entity_poly.type
_entity_poly.pdbx_seq_one_letter_code
_entity_poly.pdbx_strand_id
1 'polypeptide(L)'
;MISLTSMPLRSNNTTPVPYQPGKSLQLQVLRSCCNLPFSQSVTAIISKTFDITMSPVMDVTINTESGSNFRAVLKLYDRRFGTDLRSIRGEHAPHTAADEAVFQSFVRQGKMGPFLRELEEEMKTALISPKASHLYDGTPEGSAKYEAALWQECNDYFDCETEAYARLRDLQGRSIPRMYAHVCLAPRSSDAPPDLLQSQTARYLEVKGVLLELIPGYSLWDLPTSPLAPPDPKKTWPAIVQSAVDAAHDINRRGVIMKDCGPRNVVVDERSQTPFIIDLAQCCFRDKATEAWEKTREPGEEDEDWDPDVEYWERVMGFDNAGAIGAVMTTLLLQTKGMKLDIKYPDRRHQTP
;
A
#
# COMPACT_ATOMS: atom_id res chain seq x y z
N MET A 1 -13.54 -46.52 -16.72
CA MET A 1 -14.26 -46.18 -15.45
C MET A 1 -13.20 -45.69 -14.49
N ILE A 2 -13.11 -44.46 -14.02
CA ILE A 2 -14.10 -43.39 -13.82
C ILE A 2 -13.52 -42.09 -14.41
N SER A 3 -14.38 -41.31 -15.08
CA SER A 3 -14.08 -40.03 -15.71
C SER A 3 -13.79 -38.97 -14.64
N LEU A 4 -12.62 -38.32 -14.70
CA LEU A 4 -12.33 -37.09 -13.97
C LEU A 4 -12.49 -35.92 -14.94
N THR A 5 -13.71 -35.42 -15.02
CA THR A 5 -14.02 -34.14 -15.67
C THR A 5 -13.59 -33.04 -14.70
N SER A 6 -12.36 -32.56 -14.85
CA SER A 6 -11.94 -31.28 -14.27
C SER A 6 -12.40 -30.19 -15.23
N MET A 7 -13.55 -29.58 -14.93
CA MET A 7 -13.86 -28.25 -15.44
C MET A 7 -13.51 -27.24 -14.35
N PRO A 8 -12.71 -26.20 -14.64
CA PRO A 8 -12.71 -25.03 -13.79
C PRO A 8 -14.04 -24.30 -14.02
N LEU A 9 -14.88 -24.25 -12.99
CA LEU A 9 -16.00 -23.31 -12.89
C LEU A 9 -15.43 -21.90 -13.05
N ARG A 10 -15.54 -21.33 -14.27
CA ARG A 10 -15.62 -19.88 -14.41
C ARG A 10 -16.82 -19.44 -13.57
N SER A 11 -16.56 -18.85 -12.40
CA SER A 11 -17.62 -18.26 -11.59
C SER A 11 -18.23 -17.10 -12.38
N ASN A 12 -19.46 -17.28 -12.85
CA ASN A 12 -20.21 -16.28 -13.63
C ASN A 12 -20.64 -15.04 -12.80
N ASN A 13 -20.23 -14.93 -11.53
CA ASN A 13 -20.74 -13.91 -10.59
C ASN A 13 -19.65 -12.98 -10.01
N THR A 14 -18.39 -13.13 -10.42
CA THR A 14 -17.30 -12.25 -9.99
C THR A 14 -17.49 -10.85 -10.57
N THR A 15 -17.28 -9.81 -9.76
CA THR A 15 -17.33 -8.42 -10.21
C THR A 15 -16.26 -8.18 -11.27
N PRO A 16 -16.63 -7.68 -12.47
CA PRO A 16 -15.64 -7.41 -13.52
C PRO A 16 -14.63 -6.36 -13.07
N VAL A 17 -13.34 -6.62 -13.28
CA VAL A 17 -12.26 -5.69 -12.95
C VAL A 17 -12.28 -4.52 -13.95
N PRO A 18 -12.53 -3.27 -13.51
CA PRO A 18 -12.63 -2.12 -14.41
C PRO A 18 -11.27 -1.56 -14.83
N TYR A 19 -10.19 -2.01 -14.17
CA TYR A 19 -8.83 -1.51 -14.35
C TYR A 19 -8.12 -2.31 -15.43
N GLN A 20 -8.36 -1.97 -16.69
CA GLN A 20 -7.79 -2.66 -17.85
C GLN A 20 -7.09 -1.67 -18.79
N PRO A 21 -5.97 -2.04 -19.43
CA PRO A 21 -5.30 -1.20 -20.42
C PRO A 21 -6.28 -0.66 -21.49
N GLY A 22 -6.11 0.61 -21.85
CA GLY A 22 -6.96 1.34 -22.80
C GLY A 22 -8.27 1.88 -22.21
N LYS A 23 -8.65 1.50 -20.98
CA LYS A 23 -9.85 2.07 -20.32
C LYS A 23 -9.54 3.42 -19.71
N SER A 24 -10.54 4.31 -19.74
CA SER A 24 -10.50 5.60 -19.06
C SER A 24 -11.17 5.53 -17.69
N LEU A 25 -10.57 6.26 -16.74
CA LEU A 25 -11.08 6.49 -15.41
C LEU A 25 -11.30 7.99 -15.23
N GLN A 26 -12.44 8.36 -14.64
CA GLN A 26 -12.66 9.73 -14.20
C GLN A 26 -12.22 9.85 -12.76
N LEU A 27 -11.33 10.78 -12.49
CA LEU A 27 -10.78 11.04 -11.17
C LEU A 27 -11.19 12.44 -10.73
N GLN A 28 -11.56 12.56 -9.47
CA GLN A 28 -11.67 13.83 -8.78
C GLN A 28 -10.37 14.07 -8.00
N VAL A 29 -9.75 15.22 -8.20
CA VAL A 29 -8.57 15.63 -7.44
C VAL A 29 -9.04 16.21 -6.11
N LEU A 30 -8.75 15.50 -5.02
CA LEU A 30 -9.10 15.91 -3.66
C LEU A 30 -8.10 16.95 -3.12
N ARG A 31 -6.83 16.75 -3.45
CA ARG A 31 -5.73 17.61 -3.02
C ARG A 31 -4.59 17.51 -4.03
N SER A 32 -4.08 18.66 -4.49
CA SER A 32 -2.79 18.69 -5.21
C SER A 32 -1.64 18.78 -4.20
N CYS A 33 -0.63 17.93 -4.40
CA CYS A 33 0.59 17.89 -3.57
C CYS A 33 1.80 18.53 -4.27
N CYS A 34 1.61 19.00 -5.50
CA CYS A 34 2.63 19.63 -6.32
C CYS A 34 2.03 20.80 -7.12
N ASN A 35 2.88 21.65 -7.69
CA ASN A 35 2.44 22.79 -8.50
C ASN A 35 1.97 22.40 -9.91
N LEU A 36 1.47 21.17 -10.09
CA LEU A 36 0.96 20.72 -11.38
C LEU A 36 -0.45 21.28 -11.62
N PRO A 37 -0.78 21.68 -12.86
CA PRO A 37 -2.07 22.26 -13.22
C PRO A 37 -3.12 21.17 -13.42
N PHE A 38 -3.40 20.38 -12.39
CA PHE A 38 -4.52 19.45 -12.44
C PHE A 38 -5.83 20.21 -12.24
N SER A 39 -6.76 20.04 -13.18
CA SER A 39 -8.16 20.39 -12.96
C SER A 39 -8.72 19.63 -11.77
N GLN A 40 -9.81 20.12 -11.20
CA GLN A 40 -10.54 19.42 -10.14
C GLN A 40 -11.02 18.02 -10.57
N SER A 41 -11.25 17.81 -11.87
CA SER A 41 -11.55 16.50 -12.43
C SER A 41 -10.64 16.20 -13.61
N VAL A 42 -10.05 15.01 -13.63
CA VAL A 42 -9.12 14.59 -14.68
C VAL A 42 -9.50 13.22 -15.21
N THR A 43 -9.32 13.02 -16.51
CA THR A 43 -9.46 11.72 -17.15
C THR A 43 -8.09 11.05 -17.23
N ALA A 44 -7.98 9.87 -16.63
CA ALA A 44 -6.78 9.03 -16.68
C ALA A 44 -7.02 7.84 -17.62
N ILE A 45 -6.12 7.61 -18.56
CA ILE A 45 -6.15 6.45 -19.47
C ILE A 45 -5.13 5.42 -18.97
N ILE A 46 -5.61 4.21 -18.69
CA ILE A 46 -4.76 3.12 -18.20
C ILE A 46 -3.88 2.64 -19.34
N SER A 47 -2.56 2.73 -19.15
CA SER A 47 -1.55 2.27 -20.11
C SER A 47 -1.15 0.83 -19.82
N LYS A 48 -0.93 0.50 -18.55
CA LYS A 48 -0.68 -0.86 -18.05
C LYS A 48 -1.14 -0.99 -16.60
N THR A 49 -1.40 -2.22 -16.18
CA THR A 49 -1.62 -2.58 -14.78
C THR A 49 -0.35 -3.22 -14.23
N PHE A 50 -0.07 -3.00 -12.95
CA PHE A 50 0.97 -3.73 -12.24
C PHE A 50 0.31 -4.88 -11.47
N ASP A 51 0.84 -6.09 -11.61
CA ASP A 51 0.31 -7.26 -10.93
C ASP A 51 0.69 -7.26 -9.45
N ILE A 52 -0.14 -7.91 -8.62
CA ILE A 52 0.17 -8.30 -7.23
C ILE A 52 0.41 -7.10 -6.29
N THR A 53 -0.66 -6.46 -5.84
CA THR A 53 -0.62 -5.75 -4.56
C THR A 53 -1.97 -5.86 -3.84
N MET A 54 -2.04 -5.40 -2.58
CA MET A 54 -3.31 -5.21 -1.87
C MET A 54 -4.26 -4.18 -2.53
N SER A 55 -3.82 -3.49 -3.58
CA SER A 55 -4.54 -2.42 -4.25
C SER A 55 -4.38 -2.48 -5.78
N PRO A 56 -5.36 -2.01 -6.57
CA PRO A 56 -5.13 -1.73 -7.98
C PRO A 56 -4.05 -0.66 -8.19
N VAL A 57 -2.99 -1.01 -8.93
CA VAL A 57 -1.91 -0.09 -9.31
C VAL A 57 -1.79 -0.05 -10.83
N MET A 58 -1.80 1.14 -11.40
CA MET A 58 -1.81 1.36 -12.85
C MET A 58 -0.81 2.43 -13.26
N ASP A 59 -0.16 2.25 -14.41
CA ASP A 59 0.47 3.34 -15.14
C ASP A 59 -0.61 4.04 -15.96
N VAL A 60 -0.76 5.34 -15.77
CA VAL A 60 -1.80 6.13 -16.41
C VAL A 60 -1.21 7.32 -17.15
N THR A 61 -1.87 7.68 -18.25
CA THR A 61 -1.67 8.97 -18.91
C THR A 61 -2.85 9.88 -18.60
N ILE A 62 -2.56 11.08 -18.12
CA ILE A 62 -3.53 12.12 -17.76
C ILE A 62 -3.36 13.28 -18.73
N ASN A 63 -4.46 13.73 -19.33
CA ASN A 63 -4.45 14.91 -20.16
C ASN A 63 -4.61 16.15 -19.27
N THR A 64 -3.61 17.03 -19.31
CA THR A 64 -3.63 18.31 -18.59
C THR A 64 -4.41 19.38 -19.35
N GLU A 65 -4.83 20.46 -18.69
CA GLU A 65 -5.57 21.57 -19.32
C GLU A 65 -4.82 22.21 -20.49
N SER A 66 -3.48 22.20 -20.44
CA SER A 66 -2.60 22.69 -21.50
C SER A 66 -2.51 21.76 -22.72
N GLY A 67 -3.23 20.62 -22.72
CA GLY A 67 -3.16 19.62 -23.77
C GLY A 67 -1.92 18.73 -23.73
N SER A 68 -1.07 18.86 -22.70
CA SER A 68 0.07 17.96 -22.49
C SER A 68 -0.35 16.67 -21.82
N ASN A 69 0.29 15.57 -22.22
CA ASN A 69 0.12 14.26 -21.59
C ASN A 69 1.09 14.13 -20.41
N PHE A 70 0.55 13.78 -19.26
CA PHE A 70 1.29 13.55 -18.02
C PHE A 70 1.21 12.08 -17.64
N ARG A 71 2.35 11.42 -17.45
CA ARG A 71 2.40 10.01 -17.02
C ARG A 71 2.60 9.91 -15.52
N ALA A 72 1.85 9.04 -14.88
CA ALA A 72 1.88 8.82 -13.44
C ALA A 72 1.57 7.36 -13.10
N VAL A 73 1.87 6.98 -11.86
CA VAL A 73 1.29 5.79 -11.24
C VAL A 73 0.02 6.20 -10.51
N LEU A 74 -1.08 5.52 -10.78
CA LEU A 74 -2.33 5.61 -10.05
C LEU A 74 -2.48 4.37 -9.17
N LYS A 75 -2.57 4.57 -7.86
CA LYS A 75 -2.91 3.53 -6.88
C LYS A 75 -4.28 3.82 -6.30
N LEU A 76 -5.20 2.86 -6.36
CA LEU A 76 -6.57 2.99 -5.85
C LEU A 76 -6.78 2.01 -4.69
N TYR A 77 -7.34 2.46 -3.58
CA TYR A 77 -7.69 1.61 -2.44
C TYR A 77 -9.15 1.17 -2.56
N ASP A 78 -9.38 0.26 -3.50
CA ASP A 78 -10.71 -0.26 -3.82
C ASP A 78 -10.93 -1.61 -3.12
N ARG A 79 -11.78 -1.65 -2.10
CA ARG A 79 -12.05 -2.88 -1.31
C ARG A 79 -12.47 -4.10 -2.15
N ARG A 80 -12.96 -3.86 -3.36
CA ARG A 80 -13.47 -4.89 -4.27
C ARG A 80 -12.34 -5.61 -5.00
N PHE A 81 -11.15 -5.00 -5.10
CA PHE A 81 -10.06 -5.48 -5.92
C PHE A 81 -8.74 -5.43 -5.17
N GLY A 82 -7.95 -6.48 -5.27
CA GLY A 82 -6.69 -6.65 -4.54
C GLY A 82 -6.53 -8.10 -4.17
N THR A 83 -5.47 -8.74 -4.69
CA THR A 83 -5.31 -10.20 -4.54
C THR A 83 -5.09 -10.57 -3.08
N ASP A 84 -4.15 -9.89 -2.43
CA ASP A 84 -3.77 -10.15 -1.04
C ASP A 84 -4.76 -9.53 -0.04
N LEU A 85 -5.33 -8.36 -0.39
CA LEU A 85 -6.37 -7.70 0.40
C LEU A 85 -7.56 -8.64 0.64
N ARG A 86 -7.97 -9.37 -0.40
CA ARG A 86 -9.08 -10.31 -0.34
C ARG A 86 -8.64 -11.75 -0.11
N SER A 87 -7.58 -11.96 0.66
CA SER A 87 -7.13 -13.30 1.05
C SER A 87 -7.86 -13.77 2.31
N ILE A 88 -8.63 -14.85 2.18
CA ILE A 88 -9.34 -15.51 3.29
C ILE A 88 -8.69 -16.87 3.49
N ARG A 89 -8.07 -17.08 4.66
CA ARG A 89 -7.37 -18.34 5.01
C ARG A 89 -6.30 -18.74 3.98
N GLY A 90 -5.66 -17.75 3.35
CA GLY A 90 -4.61 -17.95 2.35
C GLY A 90 -5.12 -18.11 0.91
N GLU A 91 -6.42 -18.12 0.69
CA GLU A 91 -7.01 -18.22 -0.65
C GLU A 91 -7.62 -16.89 -1.08
N HIS A 92 -7.40 -16.51 -2.34
CA HIS A 92 -8.02 -15.31 -2.89
C HIS A 92 -9.54 -15.50 -3.03
N ALA A 93 -10.31 -14.58 -2.45
CA ALA A 93 -11.77 -14.55 -2.50
C ALA A 93 -12.25 -13.35 -3.34
N PRO A 94 -12.50 -13.53 -4.66
CA PRO A 94 -12.93 -12.45 -5.53
C PRO A 94 -14.24 -11.82 -5.07
N HIS A 95 -14.34 -10.50 -5.18
CA HIS A 95 -15.58 -9.78 -4.90
C HIS A 95 -16.69 -10.16 -5.89
N THR A 96 -17.92 -10.23 -5.41
CA THR A 96 -19.12 -10.58 -6.20
C THR A 96 -20.20 -9.51 -6.08
N ALA A 97 -21.21 -9.58 -6.96
CA ALA A 97 -22.39 -8.72 -6.85
C ALA A 97 -23.19 -8.96 -5.55
N ALA A 98 -23.11 -10.17 -4.96
CA ALA A 98 -23.75 -10.48 -3.70
C ALA A 98 -23.08 -9.76 -2.53
N ASP A 99 -21.74 -9.71 -2.53
CA ASP A 99 -20.93 -8.98 -1.54
C ASP A 99 -21.27 -7.49 -1.55
N GLU A 100 -21.37 -6.91 -2.75
CA GLU A 100 -21.80 -5.52 -2.92
C GLU A 100 -23.20 -5.27 -2.35
N ALA A 101 -24.15 -6.17 -2.61
CA ALA A 101 -25.52 -6.03 -2.15
C ALA A 101 -25.64 -6.08 -0.62
N VAL A 102 -24.90 -6.99 0.04
CA VAL A 102 -24.90 -7.07 1.51
C VAL A 102 -24.22 -5.86 2.15
N PHE A 103 -23.10 -5.38 1.57
CA PHE A 103 -22.43 -4.17 2.03
C PHE A 103 -23.34 -2.94 1.91
N GLN A 104 -23.95 -2.71 0.75
CA GLN A 104 -24.88 -1.60 0.56
C GLN A 104 -26.09 -1.68 1.50
N SER A 105 -26.61 -2.89 1.76
CA SER A 105 -27.68 -3.08 2.74
C SER A 105 -27.23 -2.70 4.15
N PHE A 106 -26.02 -3.08 4.54
CA PHE A 106 -25.42 -2.72 5.83
C PHE A 106 -25.26 -1.20 5.99
N VAL A 107 -24.82 -0.52 4.93
CA VAL A 107 -24.74 0.95 4.86
C VAL A 107 -26.12 1.59 5.00
N ARG A 108 -27.12 1.14 4.23
CA ARG A 108 -28.52 1.67 4.30
C ARG A 108 -29.14 1.52 5.67
N GLN A 109 -28.83 0.42 6.36
CA GLN A 109 -29.30 0.17 7.73
C GLN A 109 -28.59 1.03 8.79
N GLY A 110 -27.64 1.89 8.40
CA GLY A 110 -26.89 2.74 9.33
C GLY A 110 -25.89 1.97 10.21
N LYS A 111 -25.55 0.73 9.86
CA LYS A 111 -24.71 -0.14 10.70
C LYS A 111 -23.21 0.16 10.63
N MET A 112 -22.76 0.87 9.59
CA MET A 112 -21.34 1.25 9.42
C MET A 112 -20.79 2.00 10.64
N GLY A 113 -21.45 3.07 11.08
CA GLY A 113 -20.94 3.91 12.17
C GLY A 113 -20.74 3.14 13.49
N PRO A 114 -21.75 2.42 13.99
CA PRO A 114 -21.60 1.56 15.16
C PRO A 114 -20.52 0.49 15.00
N PHE A 115 -20.47 -0.19 13.87
CA PHE A 115 -19.49 -1.24 13.59
C PHE A 115 -18.05 -0.71 13.58
N LEU A 116 -17.79 0.44 12.94
CA LEU A 116 -16.44 1.01 12.90
C LEU A 116 -15.94 1.40 14.29
N ARG A 117 -16.82 1.89 15.18
CA ARG A 117 -16.45 2.16 16.58
C ARG A 117 -16.13 0.88 17.33
N GLU A 118 -16.93 -0.17 17.15
CA GLU A 118 -16.66 -1.49 17.74
C GLU A 118 -15.30 -2.03 17.29
N LEU A 119 -15.02 -1.97 15.99
CA LEU A 119 -13.75 -2.40 15.41
C LEU A 119 -12.57 -1.57 15.95
N GLU A 120 -12.72 -0.25 16.08
CA GLU A 120 -11.68 0.62 16.65
C GLU A 120 -11.36 0.27 18.11
N GLU A 121 -12.38 -0.02 18.94
CA GLU A 121 -12.18 -0.44 20.32
C GLU A 121 -11.56 -1.84 20.42
N GLU A 122 -11.92 -2.76 19.52
CA GLU A 122 -11.28 -4.07 19.42
C GLU A 122 -9.80 -3.92 19.02
N MET A 123 -9.48 -3.05 18.07
CA MET A 123 -8.09 -2.77 17.68
C MET A 123 -7.23 -2.21 18.82
N LYS A 124 -7.82 -1.48 19.77
CA LYS A 124 -7.11 -0.95 20.96
C LYS A 124 -6.88 -2.01 22.03
N THR A 125 -7.75 -3.01 22.13
CA THR A 125 -7.77 -3.96 23.26
C THR A 125 -7.27 -5.35 22.91
N ALA A 126 -7.32 -5.74 21.63
CA ALA A 126 -6.92 -7.06 21.19
C ALA A 126 -5.39 -7.24 21.16
N LEU A 127 -4.92 -8.38 21.66
CA LEU A 127 -3.50 -8.78 21.58
C LEU A 127 -3.02 -8.90 20.13
N ILE A 128 -3.92 -9.27 19.22
CA ILE A 128 -3.69 -9.36 17.78
C ILE A 128 -4.71 -8.46 17.11
N SER A 129 -4.26 -7.45 16.37
CA SER A 129 -5.16 -6.55 15.64
C SER A 129 -6.08 -7.36 14.72
N PRO A 130 -7.41 -7.16 14.80
CA PRO A 130 -8.34 -7.85 13.93
C PRO A 130 -8.05 -7.48 12.48
N LYS A 131 -8.00 -8.49 11.60
CA LYS A 131 -7.98 -8.32 10.15
C LYS A 131 -9.38 -8.53 9.62
N ALA A 132 -9.73 -7.89 8.51
CA ALA A 132 -11.03 -8.07 7.87
C ALA A 132 -11.36 -9.56 7.69
N SER A 133 -10.41 -10.37 7.24
CA SER A 133 -10.59 -11.81 7.00
C SER A 133 -10.99 -12.63 8.24
N HIS A 134 -10.76 -12.12 9.46
CA HIS A 134 -11.21 -12.76 10.70
C HIS A 134 -12.73 -12.63 10.90
N LEU A 135 -13.36 -11.62 10.30
CA LEU A 135 -14.80 -11.36 10.39
C LEU A 135 -15.63 -12.18 9.39
N TYR A 136 -14.96 -12.85 8.45
CA TYR A 136 -15.64 -13.67 7.46
C TYR A 136 -16.00 -15.04 8.04
N ASP A 137 -17.29 -15.23 8.34
CA ASP A 137 -17.84 -16.48 8.91
C ASP A 137 -18.77 -17.25 7.94
N GLY A 138 -18.95 -16.74 6.72
CA GLY A 138 -19.83 -17.32 5.70
C GLY A 138 -21.32 -17.00 5.87
N THR A 139 -21.70 -16.21 6.89
CA THR A 139 -23.06 -15.69 7.05
C THR A 139 -23.23 -14.35 6.31
N PRO A 140 -24.46 -13.93 5.97
CA PRO A 140 -24.69 -12.62 5.36
C PRO A 140 -24.20 -11.45 6.23
N GLU A 141 -24.26 -11.59 7.56
CA GLU A 141 -23.76 -10.57 8.48
C GLU A 141 -22.23 -10.54 8.50
N GLY A 142 -21.58 -11.70 8.58
CA GLY A 142 -20.11 -11.79 8.49
C GLY A 142 -19.57 -11.27 7.16
N SER A 143 -20.23 -11.57 6.03
CA SER A 143 -19.87 -10.98 4.73
C SER A 143 -19.99 -9.46 4.73
N ALA A 144 -21.04 -8.89 5.34
CA ALA A 144 -21.20 -7.45 5.43
C ALA A 144 -20.13 -6.80 6.33
N LYS A 145 -19.81 -7.41 7.48
CA LYS A 145 -18.73 -6.95 8.39
C LYS A 145 -17.35 -7.07 7.73
N TYR A 146 -17.11 -8.13 6.98
CA TYR A 146 -15.91 -8.32 6.18
C TYR A 146 -15.73 -7.18 5.16
N GLU A 147 -16.75 -6.88 4.36
CA GLU A 147 -16.68 -5.77 3.38
C GLU A 147 -16.51 -4.40 4.05
N ALA A 148 -17.16 -4.19 5.21
CA ALA A 148 -17.00 -2.97 6.00
C ALA A 148 -15.58 -2.82 6.59
N ALA A 149 -14.97 -3.92 7.04
CA ALA A 149 -13.60 -3.92 7.52
C ALA A 149 -12.60 -3.73 6.37
N LEU A 150 -12.82 -4.35 5.19
CA LEU A 150 -12.01 -4.06 4.00
C LEU A 150 -12.11 -2.58 3.57
N TRP A 151 -13.29 -1.97 3.70
CA TRP A 151 -13.43 -0.53 3.47
C TRP A 151 -12.56 0.28 4.45
N GLN A 152 -12.57 -0.08 5.74
CA GLN A 152 -11.74 0.58 6.75
C GLN A 152 -10.25 0.39 6.47
N GLU A 153 -9.79 -0.84 6.20
CA GLU A 153 -8.40 -1.14 5.86
C GLU A 153 -7.93 -0.34 4.63
N CYS A 154 -8.74 -0.24 3.58
CA CYS A 154 -8.44 0.60 2.42
C CYS A 154 -8.28 2.09 2.77
N ASN A 155 -9.09 2.61 3.69
CA ASN A 155 -8.94 3.99 4.17
C ASN A 155 -7.68 4.15 5.01
N ASP A 156 -7.39 3.19 5.90
CA ASP A 156 -6.18 3.20 6.72
C ASP A 156 -4.92 3.15 5.86
N TYR A 157 -4.91 2.34 4.79
CA TYR A 157 -3.81 2.28 3.83
C TYR A 157 -3.63 3.60 3.06
N PHE A 158 -4.72 4.23 2.64
CA PHE A 158 -4.67 5.55 2.00
C PHE A 158 -4.13 6.62 2.95
N ASP A 159 -4.66 6.69 4.18
CA ASP A 159 -4.27 7.68 5.17
C ASP A 159 -2.81 7.46 5.59
N CYS A 160 -2.39 6.21 5.79
CA CYS A 160 -1.01 5.86 6.09
C CYS A 160 -0.06 6.23 4.95
N GLU A 161 -0.38 5.90 3.69
CA GLU A 161 0.49 6.25 2.57
C GLU A 161 0.62 7.76 2.41
N THR A 162 -0.49 8.50 2.45
CA THR A 162 -0.46 9.97 2.31
C THR A 162 0.28 10.66 3.45
N GLU A 163 0.17 10.14 4.68
CA GLU A 163 0.94 10.62 5.82
C GLU A 163 2.44 10.31 5.69
N ALA A 164 2.80 9.12 5.24
CA ALA A 164 4.20 8.75 5.00
C ALA A 164 4.85 9.69 3.97
N TYR A 165 4.18 9.95 2.85
CA TYR A 165 4.67 10.93 1.87
C TYR A 165 4.75 12.35 2.42
N ALA A 166 3.82 12.75 3.28
CA ALA A 166 3.85 14.07 3.91
C ALA A 166 5.07 14.24 4.84
N ARG A 167 5.40 13.21 5.62
CA ARG A 167 6.56 13.18 6.54
C ARG A 167 7.90 13.05 5.82
N LEU A 168 7.93 12.34 4.69
CA LEU A 168 9.14 12.07 3.91
C LEU A 168 9.32 13.04 2.72
N ARG A 169 8.82 14.27 2.85
CA ARG A 169 8.82 15.27 1.76
C ARG A 169 10.20 15.51 1.17
N ASP A 170 11.25 15.47 1.99
CA ASP A 170 12.62 15.73 1.58
C ASP A 170 13.29 14.54 0.86
N LEU A 171 12.67 13.35 0.90
CA LEU A 171 13.08 12.15 0.16
C LEU A 171 12.32 11.96 -1.16
N GLN A 172 11.22 12.68 -1.35
CA GLN A 172 10.42 12.59 -2.57
C GLN A 172 11.24 12.99 -3.80
N GLY A 173 11.25 12.11 -4.79
CA GLY A 173 12.01 12.28 -6.02
C GLY A 173 13.51 12.02 -5.92
N ARG A 174 13.96 11.46 -4.79
CA ARG A 174 15.35 11.09 -4.52
C ARG A 174 15.46 9.63 -4.13
N SER A 175 14.66 9.20 -3.16
CA SER A 175 14.69 7.85 -2.59
C SER A 175 13.30 7.23 -2.46
N ILE A 176 12.24 8.03 -2.58
CA ILE A 176 10.86 7.58 -2.80
C ILE A 176 10.27 8.39 -3.96
N PRO A 177 9.23 7.91 -4.67
CA PRO A 177 8.56 8.69 -5.72
C PRO A 177 8.06 10.05 -5.22
N ARG A 178 7.74 10.97 -6.13
CA ARG A 178 6.94 12.16 -5.76
C ARG A 178 5.47 11.80 -5.68
N MET A 179 4.76 12.35 -4.69
CA MET A 179 3.30 12.33 -4.65
C MET A 179 2.77 13.58 -5.35
N TYR A 180 1.99 13.36 -6.39
CA TYR A 180 1.41 14.43 -7.20
C TYR A 180 0.07 14.90 -6.65
N ALA A 181 -0.82 13.98 -6.30
CA ALA A 181 -2.15 14.32 -5.82
C ALA A 181 -2.81 13.19 -5.03
N HIS A 182 -3.76 13.57 -4.18
CA HIS A 182 -4.79 12.68 -3.65
C HIS A 182 -5.98 12.73 -4.60
N VAL A 183 -6.55 11.57 -4.92
CA VAL A 183 -7.67 11.46 -5.84
C VAL A 183 -8.77 10.57 -5.29
N CYS A 184 -9.98 10.73 -5.82
CA CYS A 184 -11.08 9.79 -5.67
C CYS A 184 -11.54 9.35 -7.06
N LEU A 185 -11.90 8.08 -7.21
CA LEU A 185 -12.60 7.61 -8.39
C LEU A 185 -13.98 8.27 -8.43
N ALA A 186 -14.31 8.95 -9.52
CA ALA A 186 -15.63 9.57 -9.66
C ALA A 186 -16.70 8.47 -9.74
N PRO A 187 -17.82 8.60 -9.01
CA PRO A 187 -18.93 7.64 -9.12
C PRO A 187 -19.39 7.56 -10.57
N ARG A 188 -19.41 6.36 -11.14
CA ARG A 188 -20.11 6.16 -12.42
C ARG A 188 -21.60 6.23 -12.15
N SER A 189 -22.32 6.99 -12.97
CA SER A 189 -23.77 7.22 -12.82
C SER A 189 -24.61 5.93 -12.77
N SER A 190 -24.05 4.78 -13.16
CA SER A 190 -24.68 3.45 -13.17
C SER A 190 -24.33 2.55 -11.99
N ASP A 191 -23.28 2.85 -11.22
CA ASP A 191 -22.65 1.84 -10.35
C ASP A 191 -23.02 2.00 -8.87
N ALA A 192 -23.55 3.15 -8.48
CA ALA A 192 -23.94 3.44 -7.09
C ALA A 192 -25.43 3.77 -6.98
N PRO A 193 -26.16 3.15 -6.04
CA PRO A 193 -27.58 3.43 -5.81
C PRO A 193 -27.81 4.92 -5.48
N PRO A 194 -28.74 5.62 -6.18
CA PRO A 194 -28.96 7.06 -5.96
C PRO A 194 -29.30 7.44 -4.52
N ASP A 195 -29.95 6.54 -3.77
CA ASP A 195 -30.29 6.71 -2.35
C ASP A 195 -29.05 6.83 -1.45
N LEU A 196 -27.97 6.14 -1.78
CA LEU A 196 -26.71 6.17 -1.01
C LEU A 196 -25.84 7.38 -1.37
N LEU A 197 -25.94 7.89 -2.60
CA LEU A 197 -25.13 9.03 -3.08
C LEU A 197 -25.59 10.40 -2.56
N GLN A 198 -26.84 10.52 -2.08
CA GLN A 198 -27.41 11.81 -1.65
C GLN A 198 -27.37 12.05 -0.13
N SER A 199 -26.72 11.16 0.63
CA SER A 199 -26.69 11.20 2.10
C SER A 199 -25.25 11.21 2.64
N GLN A 200 -25.10 11.35 3.97
CA GLN A 200 -23.80 11.19 4.66
C GLN A 200 -23.14 9.82 4.43
N THR A 201 -23.86 8.87 3.83
CA THR A 201 -23.36 7.51 3.54
C THR A 201 -22.53 7.43 2.25
N ALA A 202 -22.55 8.46 1.39
CA ALA A 202 -21.81 8.47 0.13
C ALA A 202 -20.30 8.20 0.32
N ARG A 203 -19.73 8.67 1.44
CA ARG A 203 -18.32 8.43 1.81
C ARG A 203 -17.92 6.96 1.90
N TYR A 204 -18.88 6.06 2.20
CA TYR A 204 -18.62 4.62 2.28
C TYR A 204 -18.53 3.94 0.90
N LEU A 205 -18.89 4.66 -0.17
CA LEU A 205 -18.81 4.20 -1.54
C LEU A 205 -17.62 4.80 -2.31
N GLU A 206 -16.91 5.75 -1.70
CA GLU A 206 -15.75 6.40 -2.29
C GLU A 206 -14.58 5.43 -2.42
N VAL A 207 -13.89 5.49 -3.55
CA VAL A 207 -12.63 4.79 -3.78
C VAL A 207 -11.53 5.84 -3.85
N LYS A 208 -10.79 5.98 -2.76
CA LYS A 208 -9.66 6.91 -2.67
C LYS A 208 -8.44 6.33 -3.38
N GLY A 209 -7.51 7.21 -3.73
CA GLY A 209 -6.26 6.83 -4.36
C GLY A 209 -5.24 7.95 -4.39
N VAL A 210 -4.05 7.62 -4.87
CA VAL A 210 -2.93 8.55 -4.99
C VAL A 210 -2.36 8.52 -6.40
N LEU A 211 -1.92 9.69 -6.87
CA LEU A 211 -1.11 9.85 -8.07
C LEU A 211 0.34 10.03 -7.66
N LEU A 212 1.22 9.16 -8.16
CA LEU A 212 2.64 9.12 -7.84
C LEU A 212 3.49 9.25 -9.10
N GLU A 213 4.75 9.64 -8.91
CA GLU A 213 5.77 9.61 -9.93
C GLU A 213 5.97 8.20 -10.48
N LEU A 214 5.91 8.07 -11.80
CA LEU A 214 6.30 6.86 -12.49
C LEU A 214 7.82 6.83 -12.59
N ILE A 215 8.44 5.84 -11.95
CA ILE A 215 9.87 5.52 -12.11
C ILE A 215 10.00 4.45 -13.20
N PRO A 216 10.53 4.78 -14.40
CA PRO A 216 10.77 3.79 -15.44
C PRO A 216 11.94 2.89 -15.01
N GLY A 217 11.70 1.59 -14.89
CA GLY A 217 12.73 0.71 -14.38
C GLY A 217 12.24 -0.69 -14.09
N TYR A 218 12.95 -1.34 -13.18
CA TYR A 218 12.75 -2.74 -12.81
C TYR A 218 12.74 -2.90 -11.28
N SER A 219 12.10 -3.95 -10.78
CA SER A 219 12.15 -4.27 -9.35
C SER A 219 13.57 -4.61 -8.92
N LEU A 220 14.02 -4.17 -7.75
CA LEU A 220 15.33 -4.57 -7.21
C LEU A 220 15.40 -6.09 -7.04
N TRP A 221 14.27 -6.75 -6.78
CA TRP A 221 14.15 -8.21 -6.80
C TRP A 221 14.60 -8.82 -8.13
N ASP A 222 14.31 -8.16 -9.25
CA ASP A 222 14.65 -8.64 -10.59
C ASP A 222 16.06 -8.23 -11.03
N LEU A 223 16.86 -7.58 -10.17
CA LEU A 223 18.25 -7.21 -10.48
C LEU A 223 19.09 -8.35 -11.12
N PRO A 224 19.05 -9.62 -10.67
CA PRO A 224 19.82 -10.69 -11.29
C PRO A 224 19.37 -11.11 -12.70
N THR A 225 18.13 -10.81 -13.08
CA THR A 225 17.49 -11.32 -14.31
C THR A 225 17.06 -10.22 -15.26
N SER A 226 16.99 -8.97 -14.79
CA SER A 226 16.51 -7.83 -15.56
C SER A 226 17.46 -7.50 -16.72
N PRO A 227 16.94 -7.33 -17.94
CA PRO A 227 17.74 -6.87 -19.08
C PRO A 227 18.14 -5.38 -18.96
N LEU A 228 17.52 -4.64 -18.02
CA LEU A 228 17.81 -3.24 -17.74
C LEU A 228 18.88 -3.06 -16.65
N ALA A 229 19.31 -4.15 -16.01
CA ALA A 229 20.36 -4.11 -15.00
C ALA A 229 21.73 -3.83 -15.64
N PRO A 230 22.67 -3.20 -14.91
CA PRO A 230 23.97 -2.88 -15.48
C PRO A 230 24.78 -4.14 -15.83
N PRO A 231 25.57 -4.12 -16.91
CA PRO A 231 26.27 -5.29 -17.43
C PRO A 231 27.50 -5.70 -16.62
N ASP A 232 27.93 -4.91 -15.64
CA ASP A 232 29.01 -5.25 -14.71
C ASP A 232 28.46 -5.46 -13.28
N PRO A 233 27.96 -6.68 -12.97
CA PRO A 233 27.36 -7.00 -11.69
C PRO A 233 28.28 -6.75 -10.50
N LYS A 234 29.57 -7.12 -10.62
CA LYS A 234 30.51 -7.07 -9.47
C LYS A 234 30.82 -5.64 -9.03
N LYS A 235 30.79 -4.70 -9.98
CA LYS A 235 31.09 -3.29 -9.71
C LYS A 235 29.88 -2.49 -9.29
N THR A 236 28.72 -2.74 -9.90
CA THR A 236 27.58 -1.82 -9.81
C THR A 236 26.48 -2.30 -8.87
N TRP A 237 26.19 -3.60 -8.85
CA TRP A 237 25.07 -4.14 -8.06
C TRP A 237 25.24 -3.95 -6.54
N PRO A 238 26.45 -4.09 -5.96
CA PRO A 238 26.65 -3.78 -4.54
C PRO A 238 26.26 -2.35 -4.20
N ALA A 239 26.56 -1.38 -5.07
CA ALA A 239 26.23 0.03 -4.84
C ALA A 239 24.73 0.30 -4.94
N ILE A 240 24.02 -0.34 -5.88
CA ILE A 240 22.55 -0.23 -6.00
C ILE A 240 21.88 -0.78 -4.75
N VAL A 241 22.29 -1.97 -4.29
CA VAL A 241 21.71 -2.60 -3.09
C VAL A 241 22.04 -1.79 -1.85
N GLN A 242 23.28 -1.31 -1.70
CA GLN A 242 23.67 -0.45 -0.58
C GLN A 242 22.84 0.84 -0.57
N SER A 243 22.65 1.48 -1.73
CA SER A 243 21.83 2.70 -1.81
C SER A 243 20.37 2.47 -1.41
N ALA A 244 19.81 1.28 -1.65
CA ALA A 244 18.46 0.93 -1.21
C ALA A 244 18.40 0.69 0.31
N VAL A 245 19.44 0.06 0.86
CA VAL A 245 19.60 -0.13 2.32
C VAL A 245 19.72 1.20 3.04
N ASP A 246 20.54 2.11 2.51
CA ASP A 246 20.72 3.46 3.06
C ASP A 246 19.41 4.26 3.00
N ALA A 247 18.67 4.17 1.89
CA ALA A 247 17.35 4.79 1.74
C ALA A 247 16.34 4.29 2.78
N ALA A 248 16.31 2.98 3.05
CA ALA A 248 15.41 2.41 4.06
C ALA A 248 15.76 2.90 5.48
N HIS A 249 17.05 2.96 5.80
CA HIS A 249 17.50 3.53 7.07
C HIS A 249 17.16 5.03 7.18
N ASP A 250 17.30 5.79 6.11
CA ASP A 250 16.94 7.21 6.07
C ASP A 250 15.45 7.45 6.32
N ILE A 251 14.58 6.54 5.86
CA ILE A 251 13.15 6.56 6.18
C ILE A 251 12.95 6.30 7.69
N ASN A 252 13.66 5.32 8.27
CA ASN A 252 13.60 5.06 9.72
C ASN A 252 14.09 6.25 10.55
N ARG A 253 15.17 6.93 10.16
CA ARG A 253 15.67 8.13 10.84
C ARG A 253 14.65 9.28 10.88
N ARG A 254 13.64 9.27 10.00
CA ARG A 254 12.54 10.25 9.94
C ARG A 254 11.30 9.80 10.73
N GLY A 255 11.44 8.77 11.57
CA GLY A 255 10.35 8.29 12.41
C GLY A 255 9.33 7.44 11.68
N VAL A 256 9.68 6.85 10.53
CA VAL A 256 8.79 5.99 9.73
C VAL A 256 9.35 4.57 9.66
N ILE A 257 8.59 3.59 10.16
CA ILE A 257 8.93 2.17 10.06
C ILE A 257 8.05 1.55 8.98
N MET A 258 8.65 0.94 7.97
CA MET A 258 7.92 0.24 6.92
C MET A 258 7.64 -1.19 7.37
N LYS A 259 6.37 -1.56 7.52
CA LYS A 259 6.00 -2.93 7.90
C LYS A 259 6.19 -3.91 6.75
N ASP A 260 6.03 -3.43 5.53
CA ASP A 260 6.24 -4.22 4.32
C ASP A 260 7.46 -3.76 3.52
N CYS A 261 8.65 -3.96 4.08
CA CYS A 261 9.91 -3.61 3.44
C CYS A 261 10.54 -4.83 2.75
N GLY A 262 11.11 -4.64 1.57
CA GLY A 262 11.89 -5.67 0.88
C GLY A 262 12.18 -5.31 -0.57
N PRO A 263 13.01 -6.09 -1.28
CA PRO A 263 13.47 -5.72 -2.63
C PRO A 263 12.36 -5.63 -3.67
N ARG A 264 11.23 -6.32 -3.44
CA ARG A 264 10.04 -6.22 -4.32
C ARG A 264 9.38 -4.84 -4.27
N ASN A 265 9.51 -4.13 -3.16
CA ASN A 265 8.99 -2.78 -2.92
C ASN A 265 10.07 -1.71 -3.19
N VAL A 266 11.07 -2.04 -4.02
CA VAL A 266 12.09 -1.11 -4.49
C VAL A 266 12.13 -1.15 -6.01
N VAL A 267 11.95 0.00 -6.66
CA VAL A 267 12.11 0.16 -8.11
C VAL A 267 13.45 0.82 -8.38
N VAL A 268 14.27 0.22 -9.25
CA VAL A 268 15.53 0.80 -9.71
C VAL A 268 15.28 1.53 -11.03
N ASP A 269 15.52 2.83 -11.05
CA ASP A 269 15.39 3.64 -12.27
C ASP A 269 16.36 3.16 -13.35
N GLU A 270 15.86 2.91 -14.56
CA GLU A 270 16.65 2.31 -15.64
C GLU A 270 17.84 3.18 -16.08
N ARG A 271 17.74 4.51 -15.92
CA ARG A 271 18.73 5.46 -16.46
C ARG A 271 19.82 5.76 -15.45
N SER A 272 19.41 6.14 -14.24
CA SER A 272 20.30 6.53 -13.15
C SER A 272 20.73 5.36 -12.29
N GLN A 273 20.02 4.23 -12.37
CA GLN A 273 20.23 3.04 -11.51
C GLN A 273 20.03 3.36 -10.02
N THR A 274 19.29 4.44 -9.73
CA THR A 274 18.97 4.87 -8.38
C THR A 274 17.75 4.08 -7.88
N PRO A 275 17.79 3.49 -6.69
CA PRO A 275 16.65 2.79 -6.11
C PRO A 275 15.65 3.79 -5.49
N PHE A 276 14.37 3.48 -5.68
CA PHE A 276 13.23 4.18 -5.10
C PHE A 276 12.39 3.19 -4.31
N ILE A 277 12.22 3.45 -3.02
CA ILE A 277 11.32 2.68 -2.16
C ILE A 277 9.88 3.10 -2.47
N ILE A 278 9.03 2.11 -2.71
CA ILE A 278 7.61 2.28 -3.03
C ILE A 278 6.75 1.56 -2.00
N ASP A 279 5.43 1.71 -2.13
CA ASP A 279 4.41 1.07 -1.29
C ASP A 279 4.52 1.41 0.21
N LEU A 280 4.18 2.66 0.55
CA LEU A 280 4.22 3.18 1.92
C LEU A 280 2.87 3.08 2.66
N ALA A 281 1.94 2.27 2.14
CA ALA A 281 0.61 2.07 2.72
C ALA A 281 0.63 1.38 4.10
N GLN A 282 1.72 0.70 4.45
CA GLN A 282 1.85 -0.02 5.70
C GLN A 282 3.06 0.48 6.48
N CYS A 283 2.89 1.62 7.14
CA CYS A 283 3.91 2.23 7.99
C CYS A 283 3.46 2.30 9.47
N CYS A 284 4.44 2.38 10.35
CA CYS A 284 4.29 2.89 11.71
C CYS A 284 5.00 4.23 11.83
N PHE A 285 4.41 5.17 12.56
CA PHE A 285 4.96 6.50 12.78
C PHE A 285 5.39 6.63 14.24
N ARG A 286 6.58 7.19 14.49
CA ARG A 286 7.20 7.28 15.83
C ARG A 286 6.26 7.90 16.85
N ASP A 287 5.79 9.12 16.59
CA ASP A 287 4.86 9.86 17.45
C ASP A 287 3.56 9.10 17.73
N LYS A 288 2.97 8.44 16.73
CA LYS A 288 1.75 7.63 16.94
C LYS A 288 2.02 6.37 17.77
N ALA A 289 3.20 5.76 17.60
CA ALA A 289 3.62 4.63 18.42
C ALA A 289 3.84 5.09 19.87
N THR A 290 4.54 6.21 20.07
CA THR A 290 4.75 6.83 21.38
C THR A 290 3.44 7.15 22.08
N GLU A 291 2.49 7.81 21.41
CA GLU A 291 1.16 8.10 21.98
C GLU A 291 0.41 6.82 22.37
N ALA A 292 0.54 5.75 21.58
CA ALA A 292 -0.10 4.48 21.89
C ALA A 292 0.53 3.83 23.13
N TRP A 293 1.86 3.84 23.21
CA TRP A 293 2.60 3.32 24.36
C TRP A 293 2.23 4.06 25.64
N GLU A 294 2.23 5.40 25.62
CA GLU A 294 1.83 6.24 26.75
C GLU A 294 0.41 5.91 27.27
N LYS A 295 -0.55 5.67 26.36
CA LYS A 295 -1.93 5.33 26.73
C LYS A 295 -2.09 3.94 27.35
N THR A 296 -1.16 3.02 27.04
CA THR A 296 -1.19 1.64 27.57
C THR A 296 -0.41 1.48 28.88
N ARG A 297 0.34 2.50 29.33
CA ARG A 297 1.05 2.47 30.62
C ARG A 297 0.06 2.56 31.78
N GLU A 298 0.24 1.72 32.80
CA GLU A 298 -0.60 1.80 34.01
C GLU A 298 -0.30 3.07 34.82
N PRO A 299 -1.32 3.79 35.31
CA PRO A 299 -1.11 4.97 36.14
C PRO A 299 -0.45 4.58 37.47
N GLY A 300 0.84 4.89 37.62
CA GLY A 300 1.63 4.61 38.83
C GLY A 300 2.98 3.92 38.57
N GLU A 301 3.21 3.40 37.36
CA GLU A 301 4.53 2.95 36.91
C GLU A 301 5.29 4.15 36.33
N GLU A 302 5.89 4.96 37.20
CA GLU A 302 6.98 5.87 36.82
C GLU A 302 8.24 5.02 36.61
N ASP A 303 8.35 4.35 35.46
CA ASP A 303 9.65 3.79 35.06
C ASP A 303 10.57 4.97 34.74
N GLU A 304 11.45 5.33 35.68
CA GLU A 304 12.46 6.40 35.49
C GLU A 304 13.35 6.17 34.26
N ASP A 305 13.35 4.96 33.67
CA ASP A 305 14.20 4.53 32.55
C ASP A 305 13.47 4.44 31.19
N TRP A 306 12.18 4.79 31.08
CA TRP A 306 11.48 4.69 29.80
C TRP A 306 11.84 5.87 28.87
N ASP A 307 12.50 5.53 27.75
CA ASP A 307 12.85 6.47 26.69
C ASP A 307 12.11 6.09 25.38
N PRO A 308 11.19 6.93 24.87
CA PRO A 308 10.46 6.65 23.63
C PRO A 308 11.36 6.53 22.41
N ASP A 309 12.58 7.08 22.45
CA ASP A 309 13.55 6.99 21.38
C ASP A 309 14.19 5.61 21.36
N VAL A 310 14.51 5.06 22.54
CA VAL A 310 14.99 3.68 22.70
C VAL A 310 13.93 2.71 22.19
N GLU A 311 12.68 2.83 22.65
CA GLU A 311 11.60 1.91 22.23
C GLU A 311 11.31 2.01 20.72
N TYR A 312 11.37 3.22 20.15
CA TYR A 312 11.28 3.40 18.70
C TYR A 312 12.37 2.63 17.95
N TRP A 313 13.63 2.76 18.37
CA TRP A 313 14.74 2.07 17.71
C TRP A 313 14.74 0.56 17.95
N GLU A 314 14.28 0.10 19.11
CA GLU A 314 14.00 -1.33 19.33
C GLU A 314 12.98 -1.86 18.34
N ARG A 315 11.92 -1.10 18.07
CA ARG A 315 10.93 -1.47 17.05
C ARG A 315 11.52 -1.43 15.64
N VAL A 316 12.34 -0.42 15.31
CA VAL A 316 13.09 -0.41 14.04
C VAL A 316 13.95 -1.66 13.90
N MET A 317 14.64 -2.08 14.97
CA MET A 317 15.44 -3.31 14.97
C MET A 317 14.58 -4.56 14.78
N GLY A 318 13.37 -4.59 15.34
CA GLY A 318 12.42 -5.70 15.16
C GLY A 318 11.95 -5.87 13.71
N PHE A 319 11.74 -4.76 12.98
CA PHE A 319 11.37 -4.79 11.55
C PHE A 319 12.58 -4.88 10.60
N ASP A 320 13.76 -4.44 11.04
CA ASP A 320 15.03 -4.46 10.32
C ASP A 320 14.90 -4.09 8.83
N ASN A 321 14.31 -2.93 8.52
CA ASN A 321 14.01 -2.53 7.14
C ASN A 321 15.25 -2.55 6.23
N ALA A 322 16.41 -2.14 6.77
CA ALA A 322 17.71 -2.25 6.11
C ALA A 322 18.07 -3.72 5.81
N GLY A 323 17.96 -4.62 6.80
CA GLY A 323 18.17 -6.06 6.63
C GLY A 323 17.19 -6.72 5.67
N ALA A 324 15.91 -6.32 5.69
CA ALA A 324 14.85 -6.82 4.83
C ALA A 324 15.14 -6.59 3.33
N ILE A 325 15.95 -5.58 3.00
CA ILE A 325 16.48 -5.38 1.64
C ILE A 325 17.85 -6.06 1.49
N GLY A 326 18.83 -5.66 2.29
CA GLY A 326 20.23 -6.03 2.10
C GLY A 326 20.50 -7.52 2.23
N ALA A 327 19.95 -8.17 3.26
CA ALA A 327 20.20 -9.58 3.53
C ALA A 327 19.48 -10.48 2.52
N VAL A 328 18.26 -10.08 2.14
CA VAL A 328 17.47 -10.75 1.10
C VAL A 328 18.19 -10.65 -0.25
N MET A 329 18.65 -9.47 -0.66
CA MET A 329 19.42 -9.31 -1.90
C MET A 329 20.74 -10.07 -1.89
N THR A 330 21.45 -10.07 -0.75
CA THR A 330 22.69 -10.84 -0.60
C THR A 330 22.43 -12.33 -0.83
N THR A 331 21.35 -12.86 -0.26
CA THR A 331 20.95 -14.26 -0.42
C THR A 331 20.55 -14.57 -1.85
N LEU A 332 19.71 -13.70 -2.45
CA LEU A 332 19.23 -13.84 -3.82
C LEU A 332 20.38 -13.86 -4.83
N LEU A 333 21.33 -12.93 -4.73
CA LEU A 333 22.48 -12.86 -5.64
C LEU A 333 23.49 -13.98 -5.42
N LEU A 334 23.63 -14.47 -4.19
CA LEU A 334 24.45 -15.64 -3.90
C LEU A 334 23.87 -16.88 -4.59
N GLN A 335 22.55 -17.10 -4.48
CA GLN A 335 21.87 -18.24 -5.08
C GLN A 335 21.84 -18.18 -6.61
N THR A 336 21.56 -17.00 -7.17
CA THR A 336 21.34 -16.85 -8.62
C THR A 336 22.62 -16.59 -9.41
N LYS A 337 23.64 -15.99 -8.80
CA LYS A 337 24.88 -15.57 -9.49
C LYS A 337 26.16 -15.98 -8.77
N GLY A 338 26.09 -16.67 -7.64
CA GLY A 338 27.28 -16.99 -6.83
C GLY A 338 27.96 -15.75 -6.24
N MET A 339 27.25 -14.62 -6.15
CA MET A 339 27.80 -13.35 -5.71
C MET A 339 27.38 -13.05 -4.28
N LYS A 340 28.36 -12.98 -3.36
CA LYS A 340 28.14 -12.47 -2.01
C LYS A 340 28.36 -10.96 -1.98
N LEU A 341 27.40 -10.22 -1.45
CA LEU A 341 27.54 -8.79 -1.19
C LEU A 341 28.13 -8.54 0.20
N ASP A 342 28.93 -7.48 0.31
CA ASP A 342 29.42 -6.94 1.57
C ASP A 342 28.65 -5.65 1.89
N ILE A 343 27.41 -5.82 2.37
CA ILE A 343 26.51 -4.70 2.70
C ILE A 343 26.86 -4.16 4.09
N LYS A 344 26.99 -2.84 4.17
CA LYS A 344 27.15 -2.13 5.43
C LYS A 344 25.78 -1.80 6.00
N TYR A 345 25.47 -2.36 7.15
CA TYR A 345 24.25 -2.03 7.87
C TYR A 345 24.51 -0.88 8.86
N PRO A 346 23.53 -0.02 9.11
CA PRO A 346 23.61 1.00 10.16
C PRO A 346 23.96 0.38 11.51
N ASP A 347 24.84 1.01 12.28
CA ASP A 347 25.28 0.48 13.57
C ASP A 347 24.12 0.46 14.57
N ARG A 348 23.73 -0.73 15.02
CA ARG A 348 22.57 -0.97 15.89
C ARG A 348 22.74 -0.42 17.32
N ARG A 349 23.94 0.02 17.70
CA ARG A 349 24.30 0.32 19.11
C ARG A 349 24.43 1.80 19.48
N HIS A 350 24.36 2.72 18.51
CA HIS A 350 24.59 4.16 18.75
C HIS A 350 23.48 5.04 18.16
N GLN A 351 22.23 4.57 18.21
CA GLN A 351 21.09 5.25 17.58
C GLN A 351 20.16 5.98 18.58
N THR A 352 20.54 6.05 19.85
CA THR A 352 20.00 7.06 20.79
C THR A 352 20.77 8.38 20.64
N PRO A 353 20.10 9.55 20.75
CA PRO A 353 20.70 10.86 20.53
C PRO A 353 21.91 11.19 21.42
#